data_AF-A0A178E941-F1
#
_entry.id   AF-A0A178E941-F1
#
_cell.length_a   1.000
_cell.length_b   1.000
_cell.length_c   1.000
_cell.angle_alpha   90.00
_cell.angle_beta   90.00
_cell.angle_gamma   90.00
#
_symmetry.space_group_name_H-M   'P 1'
#
loop_
_entity.id
_entity.type
_entity.pdbx_description
1 polymer ?
#
loop_
_entity_poly.entity_id
_entity_poly.type
_entity_poly.pdbx_seq_one_letter_code
_entity_poly.pdbx_strand_id
1 'polypeptide(L)'
;MIHDPTTRSTWAVVFNLPKWTIDTLLQYLDHAQDIAHMPFLVPILLANAAAGGLWDREFEAYGHVNTIRIAMKCDQYDARNDTKINPKDLADMPRRLTASADNVATVVSFAANLARILKFLDTNFHEYHKSAPSNVYSEVQDHLHWLQQLVEDVTVKNETVRAAGQAVVQMVYAMLQQKDNEINHQHGGDMRVIAIVTLMFLPSTFISTWFSASFWNFDPKADGPVASNWVILHFLTSIFMTLGIFVAWRNDSLSRKKKRNKPAESRSKRKRAQRWTGNVVRRIRRQPLDIEDGDAETANDTDDGGRGDKQPSSWDALRQRIVPRKNHSSTLGAADSEILKMARKTAPPRSNGVAWGEGAMKTIPEENVNVKAG
;
A
#
# COMPACT_ATOMS: atom_id res chain seq x y z
N MET A 1 -25.02 -30.22 -6.06
CA MET A 1 -24.95 -31.36 -5.13
C MET A 1 -26.29 -32.05 -5.15
N ILE A 2 -26.33 -33.38 -5.18
CA ILE A 2 -27.56 -34.17 -5.20
C ILE A 2 -27.45 -35.13 -4.03
N HIS A 3 -28.46 -35.16 -3.17
CA HIS A 3 -28.55 -36.11 -2.05
C HIS A 3 -29.73 -37.04 -2.30
N ASP A 4 -29.49 -38.34 -2.24
CA ASP A 4 -30.54 -39.34 -2.30
C ASP A 4 -30.86 -39.85 -0.88
N PRO A 5 -32.04 -39.51 -0.33
CA PRO A 5 -32.41 -39.90 1.03
C PRO A 5 -32.63 -41.42 1.18
N THR A 6 -32.91 -42.13 0.08
CA THR A 6 -33.16 -43.58 0.13
C THR A 6 -31.85 -44.37 0.24
N THR A 7 -30.84 -43.99 -0.54
CA THR A 7 -29.51 -44.63 -0.49
C THR A 7 -28.56 -43.98 0.52
N ARG A 8 -28.96 -42.85 1.13
CA ARG A 8 -28.12 -42.01 2.01
C ARG A 8 -26.81 -41.60 1.36
N SER A 9 -26.81 -41.43 0.05
CA SER A 9 -25.63 -41.06 -0.72
C SER A 9 -25.72 -39.60 -1.17
N THR A 10 -24.58 -38.91 -1.10
CA THR A 10 -24.47 -37.50 -1.51
C THR A 10 -23.43 -37.40 -2.61
N TRP A 11 -23.83 -36.91 -3.77
CA TRP A 11 -22.94 -36.64 -4.89
C TRP A 11 -22.71 -35.13 -5.04
N ALA A 12 -21.45 -34.73 -5.01
CA ALA A 12 -21.03 -33.36 -5.26
C ALA A 12 -19.98 -33.35 -6.37
N VAL A 13 -20.09 -32.39 -7.28
CA VAL A 13 -19.03 -32.07 -8.23
C VAL A 13 -18.43 -30.75 -7.78
N VAL A 14 -17.14 -30.75 -7.48
CA VAL A 14 -16.42 -29.55 -7.04
C VAL A 14 -15.32 -29.26 -8.04
N PHE A 15 -15.22 -28.00 -8.45
CA PHE A 15 -14.23 -27.54 -9.41
C PHE A 15 -13.24 -26.58 -8.76
N ASN A 16 -12.03 -26.53 -9.29
CA ASN A 16 -11.01 -25.54 -8.92
C ASN A 16 -10.61 -25.54 -7.43
N LEU A 17 -10.68 -26.69 -6.76
CA LEU A 17 -10.10 -26.84 -5.43
C LEU A 17 -8.59 -27.11 -5.54
N PRO A 18 -7.76 -26.42 -4.74
CA PRO A 18 -6.35 -26.75 -4.68
C PRO A 18 -6.17 -28.10 -3.99
N LYS A 19 -5.11 -28.83 -4.37
CA LYS A 19 -4.85 -30.20 -3.89
C LYS A 19 -4.92 -30.32 -2.36
N TRP A 20 -4.31 -29.39 -1.63
CA TRP A 20 -4.30 -29.40 -0.16
C TRP A 20 -5.71 -29.31 0.46
N THR A 21 -6.63 -28.58 -0.18
CA THR A 21 -8.03 -28.50 0.28
C THR A 21 -8.75 -29.82 0.05
N ILE A 22 -8.47 -30.50 -1.07
CA ILE A 22 -9.02 -31.83 -1.36
C ILE A 22 -8.51 -32.83 -0.32
N ASP A 23 -7.21 -32.84 -0.05
CA ASP A 23 -6.60 -33.75 0.94
C ASP A 23 -7.20 -33.52 2.35
N THR A 24 -7.40 -32.26 2.72
CA THR A 24 -7.99 -31.90 4.02
C THR A 24 -9.47 -32.28 4.09
N LEU A 25 -10.22 -32.06 3.01
CA LEU A 25 -11.63 -32.47 2.91
C LEU A 25 -11.78 -33.99 3.05
N LEU A 26 -10.94 -34.76 2.34
CA LEU A 26 -10.95 -36.22 2.42
C LEU A 26 -10.61 -36.71 3.83
N GLN A 27 -9.64 -36.08 4.51
CA GLN A 27 -9.32 -36.39 5.90
C GLN A 27 -10.49 -36.10 6.85
N TYR A 28 -11.19 -34.98 6.68
CA TYR A 28 -12.38 -34.70 7.49
C TYR A 28 -13.51 -35.68 7.23
N LEU A 29 -13.73 -36.06 5.97
CA LEU A 29 -14.75 -37.06 5.62
C LEU A 29 -14.41 -38.45 6.20
N ASP A 30 -13.13 -38.82 6.23
CA ASP A 30 -12.67 -40.07 6.83
C ASP A 30 -12.86 -40.10 8.36
N HIS A 31 -12.78 -38.94 9.03
CA HIS A 31 -13.03 -38.82 10.46
C HIS A 31 -14.52 -38.68 10.80
N ALA A 32 -15.34 -38.20 9.86
CA ALA A 32 -16.76 -37.92 10.04
C ALA A 32 -17.66 -38.97 9.36
N GLN A 33 -17.20 -40.23 9.26
CA GLN A 33 -17.93 -41.30 8.58
C GLN A 33 -19.32 -41.57 9.19
N ASP A 34 -19.47 -41.36 10.50
CA ASP A 34 -20.72 -41.51 11.24
C ASP A 34 -21.80 -40.50 10.81
N ILE A 35 -21.38 -39.28 10.49
CA ILE A 35 -22.26 -38.18 10.04
C ILE A 35 -22.20 -37.92 8.54
N ALA A 36 -21.46 -38.72 7.76
CA ALA A 36 -21.29 -38.58 6.32
C ALA A 36 -22.60 -38.67 5.52
N HIS A 37 -23.65 -39.24 6.11
CA HIS A 37 -24.98 -39.31 5.54
C HIS A 37 -25.71 -37.95 5.52
N MET A 38 -25.22 -36.93 6.24
CA MET A 38 -25.84 -35.60 6.25
C MET A 38 -25.55 -34.85 4.94
N PRO A 39 -26.58 -34.36 4.22
CA PRO A 39 -26.38 -33.66 2.95
C PRO A 39 -25.51 -32.41 3.12
N PHE A 40 -25.64 -31.68 4.23
CA PHE A 40 -24.93 -30.42 4.44
C PHE A 40 -23.47 -30.56 4.91
N LEU A 41 -23.01 -31.77 5.25
CA LEU A 41 -21.65 -31.97 5.77
C LEU A 41 -20.59 -31.49 4.77
N VAL A 42 -20.67 -31.92 3.51
CA VAL A 42 -19.69 -31.55 2.48
C VAL A 42 -19.67 -30.03 2.25
N PRO A 43 -20.80 -29.32 2.04
CA PRO A 43 -20.80 -27.86 1.95
C PRO A 43 -20.22 -27.14 3.18
N ILE A 44 -20.50 -27.63 4.39
CA ILE A 44 -19.97 -27.03 5.62
C ILE A 44 -18.45 -27.21 5.69
N LEU A 45 -17.94 -28.42 5.40
CA LEU A 45 -16.50 -28.69 5.38
C LEU A 45 -15.78 -27.84 4.31
N LEU A 46 -16.39 -27.65 3.14
CA LEU A 46 -15.89 -26.76 2.10
C LEU A 46 -15.89 -25.29 2.54
N ALA A 47 -16.95 -24.84 3.20
CA ALA A 47 -17.03 -23.49 3.76
C ALA A 47 -15.97 -23.25 4.83
N ASN A 48 -15.71 -24.26 5.69
CA ASN A 48 -14.64 -24.23 6.67
C ASN A 48 -13.25 -24.15 6.03
N ALA A 49 -12.98 -24.98 5.01
CA ALA A 49 -11.72 -24.89 4.27
C ALA A 49 -11.54 -23.55 3.55
N ALA A 50 -12.62 -23.00 2.98
CA ALA A 50 -12.63 -21.67 2.38
C ALA A 50 -12.36 -20.57 3.42
N ALA A 51 -12.93 -20.68 4.62
CA ALA A 51 -12.68 -19.76 5.72
C ALA A 51 -11.22 -19.80 6.19
N GLY A 52 -10.60 -20.99 6.24
CA GLY A 52 -9.17 -21.13 6.50
C GLY A 52 -8.31 -20.43 5.44
N GLY A 53 -8.62 -20.63 4.15
CA GLY A 53 -7.93 -19.94 3.06
C GLY A 53 -8.14 -18.42 3.06
N LEU A 54 -9.30 -17.95 3.54
CA LEU A 54 -9.58 -16.53 3.72
C LEU A 54 -8.68 -15.91 4.80
N TRP A 55 -8.49 -16.61 5.92
CA TRP A 55 -7.60 -16.17 7.00
C TRP A 55 -6.14 -16.05 6.54
N ASP A 56 -5.63 -17.04 5.81
CA ASP A 56 -4.25 -17.00 5.29
C ASP A 56 -4.04 -15.80 4.35
N ARG A 57 -5.02 -15.49 3.48
CA ARG A 57 -4.94 -14.33 2.58
C ARG A 57 -5.05 -12.99 3.31
N GLU A 58 -5.86 -12.91 4.37
CA GLU A 58 -5.93 -11.71 5.21
C GLU A 58 -4.57 -11.42 5.86
N PHE A 59 -3.92 -12.45 6.39
CA PHE A 59 -2.61 -12.33 7.01
C PHE A 59 -1.54 -11.86 6.00
N GLU A 60 -1.55 -12.41 4.78
CA GLU A 60 -0.66 -11.99 3.70
C GLU A 60 -0.90 -10.52 3.29
N ALA A 61 -2.17 -10.14 3.11
CA ALA A 61 -2.54 -8.76 2.79
C ALA A 61 -2.11 -7.77 3.87
N TYR A 62 -2.30 -8.12 5.15
CA TYR A 62 -1.81 -7.34 6.28
C TYR A 62 -0.27 -7.22 6.28
N GLY A 63 0.42 -8.34 6.04
CA GLY A 63 1.89 -8.39 6.00
C GLY A 63 2.50 -7.44 4.96
N HIS A 64 1.88 -7.33 3.79
CA HIS A 64 2.32 -6.39 2.74
C HIS A 64 2.17 -4.93 3.16
N VAL A 65 1.00 -4.53 3.69
CA VAL A 65 0.79 -3.16 4.20
C VAL A 65 1.75 -2.86 5.34
N ASN A 66 1.95 -3.82 6.25
CA ASN A 66 2.83 -3.65 7.40
C ASN A 66 4.30 -3.47 6.98
N THR A 67 4.76 -4.22 5.98
CA THR A 67 6.11 -4.06 5.43
C THR A 67 6.35 -2.64 4.91
N ILE A 68 5.35 -2.05 4.24
CA ILE A 68 5.43 -0.65 3.77
C ILE A 68 5.41 0.31 4.97
N ARG A 69 4.58 0.07 5.99
CA ARG A 69 4.54 0.89 7.20
C ARG A 69 5.87 0.92 7.96
N ILE A 70 6.52 -0.24 8.10
CA ILE A 70 7.86 -0.36 8.67
C ILE A 70 8.87 0.41 7.81
N ALA A 71 8.80 0.22 6.48
CA ALA A 71 9.67 0.91 5.53
C ALA A 71 9.45 2.43 5.46
N MET A 72 8.42 3.00 6.09
CA MET A 72 8.28 4.45 6.23
C MET A 72 8.52 4.93 7.67
N LYS A 73 8.95 4.05 8.56
CA LYS A 73 9.12 4.32 10.00
C LYS A 73 7.83 4.83 10.67
N CYS A 74 6.65 4.38 10.20
CA CYS A 74 5.37 4.71 10.82
C CYS A 74 5.05 3.85 12.03
N ASP A 75 5.66 2.67 12.13
CA ASP A 75 5.43 1.78 13.24
C ASP A 75 6.37 2.15 14.39
N GLN A 76 5.79 2.77 15.42
CA GLN A 76 6.53 3.12 16.64
C GLN A 76 6.88 1.89 17.47
N TYR A 77 6.18 0.77 17.28
CA TYR A 77 6.42 -0.46 18.03
C TYR A 77 7.61 -1.25 17.48
N ASP A 78 7.93 -1.12 16.19
CA ASP A 78 9.09 -1.76 15.56
C ASP A 78 10.30 -0.80 15.43
N ALA A 79 10.51 0.05 16.43
CA ALA A 79 11.65 0.97 16.48
C ALA A 79 13.02 0.28 16.58
N ARG A 80 13.06 -1.06 16.67
CA ARG A 80 14.30 -1.84 16.78
C ARG A 80 14.91 -2.19 15.42
N ASN A 81 14.11 -2.21 14.36
CA ASN A 81 14.60 -2.52 13.02
C ASN A 81 15.02 -1.24 12.29
N ASP A 82 16.29 -0.87 12.40
CA ASP A 82 16.87 0.29 11.70
C ASP A 82 17.16 -0.04 10.22
N THR A 83 16.16 -0.58 9.53
CA THR A 83 16.23 -0.84 8.10
C THR A 83 16.36 0.49 7.37
N LYS A 84 17.53 0.71 6.76
CA LYS A 84 17.76 1.87 5.90
C LYS A 84 16.87 1.73 4.67
N ILE A 85 15.87 2.61 4.56
CA ILE A 85 14.98 2.71 3.40
C ILE A 85 15.87 3.03 2.20
N ASN A 86 15.89 2.15 1.20
CA ASN A 86 16.60 2.46 -0.02
C ASN A 86 15.81 3.57 -0.75
N PRO A 87 16.42 4.70 -1.17
CA PRO A 87 15.70 5.75 -1.89
C PRO A 87 15.01 5.26 -3.17
N LYS A 88 15.43 4.12 -3.73
CA LYS A 88 14.73 3.45 -4.84
C LYS A 88 13.35 2.91 -4.43
N ASP A 89 13.13 2.61 -3.15
CA ASP A 89 11.88 2.04 -2.65
C ASP A 89 10.75 3.07 -2.62
N LEU A 90 11.04 4.36 -2.41
CA LEU A 90 10.02 5.42 -2.35
C LEU A 90 9.19 5.52 -3.63
N ALA A 91 9.80 5.28 -4.79
CA ALA A 91 9.10 5.30 -6.08
C ALA A 91 8.27 4.02 -6.32
N ASP A 92 8.68 2.89 -5.72
CA ASP A 92 7.99 1.60 -5.87
C ASP A 92 6.89 1.40 -4.80
N MET A 93 6.97 2.11 -3.67
CA MET A 93 5.98 2.08 -2.58
C MET A 93 4.54 2.29 -3.08
N PRO A 94 4.22 3.31 -3.90
CA PRO A 94 2.87 3.46 -4.46
C PRO A 94 2.40 2.22 -5.23
N ARG A 95 3.27 1.62 -6.04
CA ARG A 95 2.96 0.43 -6.84
C ARG A 95 2.67 -0.78 -5.96
N ARG A 96 3.52 -1.03 -4.96
CA ARG A 96 3.31 -2.12 -3.98
C ARG A 96 2.03 -1.92 -3.17
N LEU A 97 1.72 -0.68 -2.83
CA LEU A 97 0.52 -0.32 -2.08
C LEU A 97 -0.75 -0.49 -2.93
N THR A 98 -0.70 -0.16 -4.23
CA THR A 98 -1.79 -0.47 -5.17
C THR A 98 -2.02 -1.97 -5.29
N ALA A 99 -0.96 -2.77 -5.44
CA ALA A 99 -1.07 -4.24 -5.48
C ALA A 99 -1.65 -4.80 -4.17
N SER A 100 -1.23 -4.25 -3.02
CA SER A 100 -1.79 -4.63 -1.72
C SER A 100 -3.26 -4.24 -1.57
N ALA A 101 -3.67 -3.08 -2.10
CA ALA A 101 -5.07 -2.64 -2.07
C ALA A 101 -5.97 -3.54 -2.94
N ASP A 102 -5.46 -3.98 -4.10
CA ASP A 102 -6.15 -4.95 -4.97
C ASP A 102 -6.30 -6.32 -4.30
N ASN A 103 -5.26 -6.79 -3.60
CA ASN A 103 -5.33 -8.01 -2.79
C ASN A 103 -6.39 -7.89 -1.68
N VAL A 104 -6.39 -6.80 -0.90
CA VAL A 104 -7.42 -6.54 0.12
C VAL A 104 -8.83 -6.53 -0.48
N ALA A 105 -9.02 -5.91 -1.66
CA ALA A 105 -10.32 -5.89 -2.34
C ALA A 105 -10.78 -7.30 -2.77
N THR A 106 -9.83 -8.14 -3.20
CA THR A 106 -10.09 -9.55 -3.53
C THR A 106 -10.49 -10.35 -2.28
N VAL A 107 -9.81 -10.12 -1.14
CA VAL A 107 -10.13 -10.74 0.15
C VAL A 107 -11.53 -10.34 0.62
N VAL A 108 -11.90 -9.06 0.54
CA VAL A 108 -13.25 -8.58 0.90
C VAL A 108 -14.33 -9.20 0.01
N SER A 109 -14.08 -9.31 -1.29
CA SER A 109 -15.01 -9.93 -2.23
C SER A 109 -15.20 -11.42 -1.94
N PHE A 110 -14.12 -12.12 -1.58
CA PHE A 110 -14.17 -13.52 -1.18
C PHE A 110 -14.92 -13.71 0.14
N ALA A 111 -14.65 -12.88 1.16
CA ALA A 111 -15.37 -12.89 2.43
C ALA A 111 -16.88 -12.65 2.24
N ALA A 112 -17.25 -11.67 1.42
CA ALA A 112 -18.65 -11.37 1.11
C ALA A 112 -19.35 -12.55 0.41
N ASN A 113 -18.68 -13.25 -0.51
CA ASN A 113 -19.22 -14.44 -1.15
C ASN A 113 -19.37 -15.60 -0.16
N LEU A 114 -18.37 -15.82 0.70
CA LEU A 114 -18.43 -16.86 1.73
C LEU A 114 -19.55 -16.59 2.75
N ALA A 115 -19.76 -15.33 3.16
CA ALA A 115 -20.86 -14.94 4.03
C ALA A 115 -22.23 -15.27 3.42
N ARG A 116 -22.42 -15.04 2.11
CA ARG A 116 -23.65 -15.42 1.41
C ARG A 116 -23.86 -16.94 1.39
N ILE A 117 -22.79 -17.70 1.15
CA ILE A 117 -22.83 -19.17 1.19
C ILE A 117 -23.20 -19.66 2.59
N LEU A 118 -22.54 -19.14 3.63
CA LEU A 118 -22.83 -19.52 5.01
C LEU A 118 -24.27 -19.18 5.42
N LYS A 119 -24.78 -18.02 5.02
CA LYS A 119 -26.18 -17.64 5.25
C LYS A 119 -27.16 -18.57 4.53
N PHE A 120 -26.84 -18.95 3.29
CA PHE A 120 -27.63 -19.94 2.55
C PHE A 120 -27.60 -21.30 3.26
N LEU A 121 -26.43 -21.77 3.68
CA LEU A 121 -26.29 -23.04 4.40
C LEU A 121 -27.09 -23.02 5.70
N ASP A 122 -27.00 -21.96 6.48
CA ASP A 122 -27.76 -21.79 7.73
C ASP A 122 -29.27 -21.85 7.49
N THR A 123 -29.78 -21.12 6.48
CA THR A 123 -31.21 -21.13 6.12
C THR A 123 -31.70 -22.52 5.71
N ASN A 124 -30.95 -23.23 4.86
CA ASN A 124 -31.34 -24.56 4.39
C ASN A 124 -31.16 -25.63 5.48
N PHE A 125 -30.17 -25.46 6.35
CA PHE A 125 -29.92 -26.37 7.46
C PHE A 125 -31.06 -26.29 8.50
N HIS A 126 -31.58 -25.09 8.75
CA HIS A 126 -32.74 -24.90 9.62
C HIS A 126 -34.01 -25.61 9.11
N GLU A 127 -34.24 -25.63 7.79
CA GLU A 127 -35.35 -26.39 7.21
C GLU A 127 -35.18 -27.90 7.37
N TYR A 128 -33.93 -28.39 7.24
CA TYR A 128 -33.60 -29.81 7.36
C TYR A 128 -33.67 -30.33 8.80
N HIS A 129 -33.46 -29.45 9.80
CA HIS A 129 -33.46 -29.76 11.23
C HIS A 129 -34.67 -30.58 11.67
N LYS A 130 -35.85 -30.33 11.10
CA LYS A 130 -37.12 -31.01 11.47
C LYS A 130 -37.02 -32.54 11.43
N SER A 131 -36.03 -33.09 10.73
CA SER A 131 -35.78 -34.53 10.58
C SER A 131 -34.52 -35.05 11.27
N ALA A 132 -33.67 -34.18 11.80
CA ALA A 132 -32.34 -34.54 12.31
C ALA A 132 -32.30 -34.73 13.84
N PRO A 133 -31.40 -35.58 14.38
CA PRO A 133 -31.16 -35.69 15.81
C PRO A 133 -30.74 -34.34 16.42
N SER A 134 -31.27 -34.00 17.60
CA SER A 134 -31.07 -32.69 18.24
C SER A 134 -29.60 -32.39 18.60
N ASN A 135 -28.83 -33.40 18.99
CA ASN A 135 -27.42 -33.23 19.37
C ASN A 135 -26.50 -32.86 18.19
N VAL A 136 -26.68 -33.50 17.04
CA VAL A 136 -25.89 -33.19 15.83
C VAL A 136 -26.28 -31.83 15.27
N TYR A 137 -27.57 -31.49 15.36
CA TYR A 137 -28.06 -30.20 14.91
C TYR A 137 -27.41 -29.03 15.65
N SER A 138 -27.39 -29.05 16.99
CA SER A 138 -26.80 -27.96 17.77
C SER A 138 -25.31 -27.77 17.46
N GLU A 139 -24.57 -28.87 17.31
CA GLU A 139 -23.12 -28.80 17.06
C GLU A 139 -22.78 -28.22 15.68
N VAL A 140 -23.55 -28.62 14.65
CA VAL A 140 -23.39 -28.06 13.30
C VAL A 140 -23.81 -26.60 13.26
N GLN A 141 -24.90 -26.24 13.97
CA GLN A 141 -25.35 -24.85 14.06
C GLN A 141 -24.30 -23.96 14.75
N ASP A 142 -23.72 -24.43 15.86
CA ASP A 142 -22.65 -23.73 16.56
C ASP A 142 -21.42 -23.54 15.66
N HIS A 143 -21.09 -24.54 14.84
CA HIS A 143 -19.99 -24.44 13.89
C HIS A 143 -20.27 -23.45 12.75
N LEU A 144 -21.49 -23.45 12.20
CA LEU A 144 -21.91 -22.48 11.19
C LEU A 144 -21.89 -21.05 11.74
N HIS A 145 -22.37 -20.85 12.97
CA HIS A 145 -22.33 -19.56 13.65
C HIS A 145 -20.89 -19.08 13.85
N TRP A 146 -19.99 -19.97 14.30
CA TRP A 146 -18.57 -19.67 14.41
C TRP A 146 -17.94 -19.26 13.07
N LEU A 147 -18.26 -19.97 11.98
CA LEU A 147 -17.79 -19.61 10.64
C LEU A 147 -18.31 -18.24 10.18
N GLN A 148 -19.57 -17.92 10.46
CA GLN A 148 -20.15 -16.61 10.14
C GLN A 148 -19.43 -15.49 10.90
N GLN A 149 -19.21 -15.66 12.21
CA GLN A 149 -18.44 -14.72 13.03
C GLN A 149 -17.02 -14.54 12.50
N LEU A 150 -16.34 -15.64 12.12
CA LEU A 150 -14.99 -15.57 11.56
C LEU A 150 -14.95 -14.74 10.27
N VAL A 151 -15.94 -14.90 9.38
CA VAL A 151 -16.02 -14.14 8.13
C VAL A 151 -16.33 -12.66 8.40
N GLU A 152 -17.19 -12.37 9.37
CA GLU A 152 -17.49 -11.01 9.81
C GLU A 152 -16.25 -10.32 10.38
N ASP A 153 -15.52 -10.99 11.28
CA ASP A 153 -14.27 -10.52 11.85
C ASP A 153 -13.24 -10.18 10.77
N VAL A 154 -13.06 -11.07 9.78
CA VAL A 154 -12.16 -10.83 8.66
C VAL A 154 -12.61 -9.63 7.83
N THR A 155 -13.91 -9.43 7.64
CA THR A 155 -14.46 -8.29 6.90
C THR A 155 -14.12 -6.98 7.62
N VAL A 156 -14.40 -6.90 8.93
CA VAL A 156 -14.09 -5.74 9.76
C VAL A 156 -12.58 -5.45 9.76
N LYS A 157 -11.73 -6.47 9.93
CA LYS A 157 -10.27 -6.31 9.85
C LYS A 157 -9.83 -5.77 8.50
N ASN A 158 -10.35 -6.28 7.39
CA ASN A 158 -10.00 -5.78 6.07
C ASN A 158 -10.42 -4.32 5.85
N GLU A 159 -11.54 -3.87 6.42
CA GLU A 159 -11.91 -2.44 6.39
C GLU A 159 -10.88 -1.58 7.11
N THR A 160 -10.38 -2.03 8.26
CA THR A 160 -9.31 -1.32 8.98
C THR A 160 -8.00 -1.30 8.18
N VAL A 161 -7.63 -2.42 7.54
CA VAL A 161 -6.44 -2.52 6.67
C VAL A 161 -6.58 -1.62 5.46
N ARG A 162 -7.77 -1.54 4.85
CA ARG A 162 -8.06 -0.63 3.75
C ARG A 162 -7.92 0.83 4.18
N ALA A 163 -8.48 1.21 5.31
CA ALA A 163 -8.36 2.57 5.86
C ALA A 163 -6.90 2.92 6.17
N ALA A 164 -6.15 1.99 6.77
CA ALA A 164 -4.73 2.14 7.03
C ALA A 164 -3.92 2.27 5.73
N GLY A 165 -4.21 1.45 4.72
CA GLY A 165 -3.61 1.52 3.39
C GLY A 165 -3.82 2.88 2.73
N GLN A 166 -5.04 3.42 2.79
CA GLN A 166 -5.34 4.76 2.27
C GLN A 166 -4.55 5.86 2.99
N ALA A 167 -4.42 5.79 4.31
CA ALA A 167 -3.61 6.74 5.07
C ALA A 167 -2.12 6.65 4.69
N VAL A 168 -1.61 5.43 4.47
CA VAL A 168 -0.25 5.20 3.98
C VAL A 168 -0.04 5.79 2.59
N VAL A 169 -1.01 5.64 1.67
CA VAL A 169 -0.95 6.25 0.32
C VAL A 169 -0.75 7.76 0.44
N GLN A 170 -1.59 8.42 1.24
CA GLN A 170 -1.53 9.87 1.44
C GLN A 170 -0.19 10.32 2.00
N MET A 171 0.38 9.54 2.93
CA MET A 171 1.67 9.86 3.52
C MET A 171 2.83 9.66 2.53
N VAL A 172 2.80 8.61 1.70
CA VAL A 172 3.79 8.41 0.61
C VAL A 172 3.77 9.61 -0.34
N TYR A 173 2.58 10.08 -0.75
CA TYR A 173 2.48 11.28 -1.57
C TYR A 173 3.01 12.54 -0.88
N ALA A 174 2.75 12.71 0.41
CA ALA A 174 3.31 13.83 1.17
C ALA A 174 4.85 13.79 1.23
N MET A 175 5.44 12.61 1.40
CA MET A 175 6.89 12.42 1.36
C MET A 175 7.48 12.68 -0.02
N LEU A 176 6.81 12.23 -1.09
CA LEU A 176 7.22 12.51 -2.46
C LEU A 176 7.19 14.02 -2.73
N GLN A 177 6.12 14.72 -2.36
CA GLN A 177 6.04 16.18 -2.49
C GLN A 177 7.12 16.90 -1.67
N GLN A 178 7.42 16.42 -0.46
CA GLN A 178 8.50 16.99 0.36
C GLN A 178 9.86 16.81 -0.33
N LYS A 179 10.10 15.64 -0.92
CA LYS A 179 11.33 15.34 -1.67
C LYS A 179 11.43 16.18 -2.94
N ASP A 180 10.34 16.34 -3.68
CA ASP A 180 10.30 17.19 -4.87
C ASP A 180 10.55 18.66 -4.52
N ASN A 181 10.02 19.13 -3.39
CA ASN A 181 10.32 20.46 -2.88
C ASN A 181 11.80 20.60 -2.51
N GLU A 182 12.41 19.58 -1.90
CA GLU A 182 13.84 19.58 -1.57
C GLU A 182 14.71 19.62 -2.85
N ILE A 183 14.40 18.80 -3.85
CA ILE A 183 15.08 18.77 -5.14
C ILE A 183 14.93 20.12 -5.85
N ASN A 184 13.71 20.69 -5.88
CA ASN A 184 13.46 22.02 -6.42
C ASN A 184 14.22 23.12 -5.65
N HIS A 185 14.38 22.98 -4.34
CA HIS A 185 15.18 23.92 -3.56
C HIS A 185 16.68 23.83 -3.89
N GLN A 186 17.20 22.64 -4.17
CA GLN A 186 18.57 22.44 -4.62
C GLN A 186 18.78 23.06 -6.01
N HIS A 187 17.90 22.78 -6.97
CA HIS A 187 17.96 23.38 -8.32
C HIS A 187 17.65 24.89 -8.34
N GLY A 188 16.96 25.41 -7.32
CA GLY A 188 16.79 26.84 -7.14
C GLY A 188 18.12 27.59 -6.96
N GLY A 189 19.19 26.90 -6.56
CA GLY A 189 20.56 27.43 -6.62
C GLY A 189 21.04 27.59 -8.06
N ASP A 190 20.94 26.52 -8.85
CA ASP A 190 21.39 26.48 -10.26
C ASP A 190 20.67 27.51 -11.13
N MET A 191 19.35 27.65 -10.94
CA MET A 191 18.56 28.65 -11.68
C MET A 191 19.03 30.08 -11.41
N ARG A 192 19.52 30.37 -10.19
CA ARG A 192 20.09 31.68 -9.87
C ARG A 192 21.44 31.89 -10.52
N VAL A 193 22.26 30.83 -10.64
CA VAL A 193 23.56 30.92 -11.30
C VAL A 193 23.38 31.29 -12.76
N ILE A 194 22.49 30.62 -13.50
CA ILE A 194 22.21 30.93 -14.90
C ILE A 194 21.68 32.37 -15.06
N ALA A 195 20.79 32.81 -14.16
CA ALA A 195 20.28 34.18 -14.16
C ALA A 195 21.38 35.23 -13.89
N ILE A 196 22.32 34.95 -12.99
CA ILE A 196 23.46 35.83 -12.71
C ILE A 196 24.37 35.93 -13.93
N VAL A 197 24.67 34.80 -14.57
CA VAL A 197 25.52 34.74 -15.76
C VAL A 197 24.90 35.55 -16.90
N THR A 198 23.61 35.35 -17.19
CA THR A 198 22.91 36.12 -18.24
C THR A 198 22.84 37.62 -17.94
N LEU A 199 22.64 38.00 -16.67
CA LEU A 199 22.69 39.41 -16.24
C LEU A 199 24.06 40.07 -16.42
N MET A 200 25.15 39.30 -16.34
CA MET A 200 26.50 39.82 -16.63
C MET A 200 26.78 39.93 -18.13
N PHE A 201 26.28 38.98 -18.93
CA PHE A 201 26.56 38.97 -20.37
C PHE A 201 25.70 39.97 -21.17
N LEU A 202 24.43 40.17 -20.82
CA LEU A 202 23.52 41.04 -21.57
C LEU A 202 24.00 42.50 -21.71
N PRO A 203 24.52 43.17 -20.65
CA PRO A 203 25.06 44.52 -20.79
C PRO A 203 26.31 44.55 -21.67
N SER A 204 27.17 43.54 -21.54
CA SER A 204 28.39 43.41 -22.33
C SER A 204 28.09 43.26 -23.83
N THR A 205 27.13 42.38 -24.17
CA THR A 205 26.71 42.18 -25.57
C THR A 205 25.98 43.40 -26.13
N PHE A 206 25.15 44.07 -25.33
CA PHE A 206 24.51 45.32 -25.73
C PHE A 206 25.54 46.41 -26.09
N ILE A 207 26.55 46.60 -25.24
CA ILE A 207 27.63 47.56 -25.48
C ILE A 207 28.42 47.15 -26.73
N SER A 208 28.80 45.88 -26.87
CA SER A 208 29.49 45.39 -28.08
C SER A 208 28.69 45.67 -29.36
N THR A 209 27.37 45.46 -29.32
CA THR A 209 26.47 45.75 -30.45
C THR A 209 26.39 47.25 -30.74
N TRP A 210 26.32 48.08 -29.69
CA TRP A 210 26.27 49.54 -29.82
C TRP A 210 27.51 50.12 -30.49
N PHE A 211 28.70 49.57 -30.19
CA PHE A 211 29.95 49.96 -30.84
C PHE A 211 30.13 49.34 -32.23
N SER A 212 29.52 48.19 -32.48
CA SER A 212 29.49 47.57 -33.81
C SER A 212 28.49 48.25 -34.76
N ALA A 213 27.46 48.90 -34.24
CA ALA A 213 26.61 49.77 -35.03
C ALA A 213 27.42 51.02 -35.42
N SER A 214 27.52 51.29 -36.72
CA SER A 214 28.41 52.29 -37.36
C SER A 214 28.15 53.76 -36.98
N PHE A 215 27.61 54.05 -35.79
CA PHE A 215 27.41 55.39 -35.26
C PHE A 215 28.72 56.15 -35.04
N TRP A 216 29.85 55.45 -34.97
CA TRP A 216 31.17 56.04 -34.82
C TRP A 216 31.95 55.92 -36.13
N ASN A 217 32.12 57.05 -36.83
CA ASN A 217 32.90 57.10 -38.05
C ASN A 217 34.39 57.21 -37.70
N PHE A 218 35.10 56.08 -37.68
CA PHE A 218 36.54 56.01 -37.44
C PHE A 218 37.35 56.37 -38.68
N ASP A 219 37.01 57.47 -39.38
CA ASP A 219 37.71 57.88 -40.60
C ASP A 219 39.12 58.41 -40.22
N PRO A 220 40.22 57.70 -40.55
CA PRO A 220 41.56 58.02 -40.08
C PRO A 220 42.17 59.13 -40.92
N LYS A 221 41.68 60.37 -40.78
CA LYS A 221 42.27 61.53 -41.46
C LYS A 221 43.30 62.21 -40.56
N ALA A 222 44.57 61.82 -40.82
CA ALA A 222 45.84 62.50 -40.53
C ALA A 222 46.40 62.52 -39.09
N ASP A 223 47.47 61.73 -38.90
CA ASP A 223 48.65 61.93 -38.03
C ASP A 223 48.47 62.20 -36.51
N GLY A 224 47.69 61.38 -35.82
CA GLY A 224 47.71 61.31 -34.35
C GLY A 224 47.48 59.88 -33.83
N PRO A 225 47.94 59.53 -32.61
CA PRO A 225 47.81 58.18 -32.05
C PRO A 225 46.34 57.75 -31.97
N VAL A 226 45.94 56.84 -32.88
CA VAL A 226 44.55 56.55 -33.27
C VAL A 226 43.77 55.69 -32.26
N ALA A 227 44.20 55.58 -30.99
CA ALA A 227 43.55 54.68 -30.03
C ALA A 227 43.04 55.31 -28.72
N SER A 228 43.32 56.59 -28.43
CA SER A 228 43.64 56.86 -27.02
C SER A 228 42.51 57.25 -26.05
N ASN A 229 41.29 57.64 -26.46
CA ASN A 229 40.28 58.11 -25.48
C ASN A 229 38.90 57.43 -25.53
N TRP A 230 38.43 57.02 -26.72
CA TRP A 230 37.12 56.37 -26.86
C TRP A 230 37.07 54.97 -26.24
N VAL A 231 38.20 54.25 -26.26
CA VAL A 231 38.33 52.94 -25.61
C VAL A 231 38.23 53.08 -24.09
N ILE A 232 38.77 54.15 -23.50
CA ILE A 232 38.68 54.41 -22.06
C ILE A 232 37.22 54.69 -21.65
N LEU A 233 36.49 55.46 -22.46
CA LEU A 233 35.07 55.72 -22.24
C LEU A 233 34.24 54.43 -22.29
N HIS A 234 34.53 53.53 -23.23
CA HIS A 234 33.91 52.21 -23.31
C HIS A 234 34.05 51.42 -22.00
N PHE A 235 35.28 51.30 -21.48
CA PHE A 235 35.54 50.59 -20.22
C PHE A 235 34.83 51.22 -19.02
N LEU A 236 34.79 52.56 -18.95
CA LEU A 236 34.08 53.27 -17.89
C LEU A 236 32.57 53.02 -17.93
N THR A 237 31.96 53.10 -19.11
CA THR A 237 30.53 52.86 -19.27
C THR A 237 30.14 51.41 -18.94
N SER A 238 30.95 50.42 -19.35
CA SER A 238 30.68 49.02 -19.04
C SER A 238 30.81 48.70 -17.55
N ILE A 239 31.80 49.28 -16.88
CA ILE A 239 31.98 49.11 -15.42
C ILE A 239 30.80 49.75 -14.67
N PHE A 240 30.39 50.96 -15.06
CA PHE A 240 29.29 51.67 -14.40
C PHE A 240 27.96 50.93 -14.55
N MET A 241 27.65 50.43 -15.75
CA MET A 241 26.42 49.67 -16.00
C MET A 241 26.40 48.35 -15.20
N THR A 242 27.54 47.66 -15.13
CA THR A 242 27.68 46.42 -14.35
C THR A 242 27.50 46.67 -12.85
N LEU A 243 28.13 47.73 -12.32
CA LEU A 243 27.95 48.16 -10.93
C LEU A 243 26.50 48.56 -10.64
N GLY A 244 25.85 49.29 -11.56
CA GLY A 244 24.45 49.70 -11.43
C GLY A 244 23.50 48.52 -11.27
N ILE A 245 23.64 47.49 -12.11
CA ILE A 245 22.86 46.25 -12.01
C ILE A 245 23.15 45.53 -10.70
N PHE A 246 24.43 45.47 -10.28
CA PHE A 246 24.81 44.83 -9.02
C PHE A 246 24.23 45.53 -7.80
N VAL A 247 24.23 46.88 -7.78
CA VAL A 247 23.63 47.68 -6.71
C VAL A 247 22.11 47.51 -6.67
N ALA A 248 21.45 47.58 -7.83
CA ALA A 248 20.01 47.35 -7.93
C ALA A 248 19.61 45.95 -7.42
N TRP A 249 20.37 44.92 -7.82
CA TRP A 249 20.15 43.55 -7.35
C TRP A 249 20.40 43.40 -5.84
N ARG A 250 21.48 43.98 -5.32
CA ARG A 250 21.77 43.95 -3.88
C ARG A 250 20.66 44.64 -3.07
N ASN A 251 20.15 45.77 -3.56
CA ASN A 251 19.11 46.52 -2.88
C ASN A 251 17.74 45.81 -2.94
N ASP A 252 17.39 45.19 -4.08
CA ASP A 252 16.19 44.35 -4.19
C ASP A 252 16.29 43.09 -3.30
N SER A 253 17.45 42.43 -3.27
CA SER A 253 17.70 41.26 -2.42
C SER A 253 17.52 41.58 -0.92
N LEU A 254 18.04 42.72 -0.46
CA LEU A 254 17.85 43.20 0.91
C LEU A 254 16.38 43.56 1.19
N SER A 255 15.71 44.19 0.24
CA SER A 255 14.29 44.55 0.35
C SER A 255 13.38 43.33 0.43
N ARG A 256 13.70 42.25 -0.30
CA ARG A 256 12.98 40.97 -0.22
C ARG A 256 13.18 40.27 1.13
N LYS A 257 14.38 40.31 1.72
CA LYS A 257 14.61 39.79 3.09
C LYS A 257 13.75 40.54 4.12
N LYS A 258 13.63 41.86 3.99
CA LYS A 258 12.81 42.68 4.89
C LYS A 258 11.31 42.38 4.75
N LYS A 259 10.82 42.12 3.53
CA LYS A 259 9.42 41.69 3.29
C LYS A 259 9.15 40.26 3.79
N ARG A 260 10.12 39.35 3.67
CA ARG A 260 9.99 37.95 4.13
C ARG A 260 9.98 37.81 5.67
N ASN A 261 10.46 38.81 6.39
CA ASN A 261 10.37 38.88 7.87
C ASN A 261 9.08 39.54 8.39
N LYS A 262 8.26 40.15 7.51
CA LYS A 262 6.95 40.71 7.88
C LYS A 262 5.75 39.73 8.02
N PRO A 263 5.82 38.39 7.83
CA PRO A 263 4.67 37.50 8.02
C PRO A 263 4.66 36.71 9.34
N ALA A 264 5.44 37.09 10.35
CA ALA A 264 5.35 36.43 11.67
C ALA A 264 4.00 36.75 12.36
N GLU A 265 3.45 37.94 12.13
CA GLU A 265 2.20 38.38 12.76
C GLU A 265 0.95 37.76 12.12
N SER A 266 0.95 37.51 10.81
CA SER A 266 -0.15 36.80 10.13
C SER A 266 -0.10 35.27 10.35
N ARG A 267 1.11 34.69 10.50
CA ARG A 267 1.26 33.28 10.90
C ARG A 267 0.79 33.03 12.34
N SER A 268 0.94 33.98 13.27
CA SER A 268 0.41 33.84 14.62
C SER A 268 -1.13 33.83 14.63
N LYS A 269 -1.77 34.67 13.80
CA LYS A 269 -3.22 34.68 13.60
C LYS A 269 -3.73 33.38 12.98
N ARG A 270 -3.02 32.81 11.99
CA ARG A 270 -3.34 31.49 11.42
C ARG A 270 -3.15 30.34 12.42
N LYS A 271 -2.09 30.35 13.23
CA LYS A 271 -1.87 29.35 14.30
C LYS A 271 -2.95 29.43 15.39
N ARG A 272 -3.45 30.63 15.72
CA ARG A 272 -4.59 30.80 16.64
C ARG A 272 -5.89 30.25 16.04
N ALA A 273 -6.17 30.51 14.76
CA ALA A 273 -7.34 29.95 14.07
C ALA A 273 -7.29 28.41 13.99
N GLN A 274 -6.14 27.82 13.67
CA GLN A 274 -5.95 26.36 13.63
C GLN A 274 -6.04 25.70 15.02
N ARG A 275 -5.56 26.35 16.08
CA ARG A 275 -5.77 25.86 17.46
C ARG A 275 -7.25 25.88 17.84
N TRP A 276 -8.01 26.86 17.35
CA TRP A 276 -9.45 26.95 17.60
C TRP A 276 -10.21 25.81 16.94
N THR A 277 -9.94 25.50 15.67
CA THR A 277 -10.59 24.37 14.97
C THR A 277 -10.18 23.00 15.51
N GLY A 278 -8.89 22.81 15.86
CA GLY A 278 -8.42 21.55 16.45
C GLY A 278 -9.04 21.23 17.81
N ASN A 279 -9.32 22.25 18.64
CA ASN A 279 -10.01 22.06 19.91
C ASN A 279 -11.50 21.77 19.75
N VAL A 280 -12.17 22.31 18.72
CA VAL A 280 -13.58 22.00 18.41
C VAL A 280 -13.73 20.53 17.99
N VAL A 281 -12.84 20.03 17.12
CA VAL A 281 -12.87 18.62 16.68
C VAL A 281 -12.61 17.65 17.84
N ARG A 282 -11.71 17.98 18.78
CA ARG A 282 -11.50 17.17 20.00
C ARG A 282 -12.71 17.19 20.95
N ARG A 283 -13.52 18.25 20.92
CA ARG A 283 -14.70 18.37 21.78
C ARG A 283 -15.88 17.56 21.22
N ILE A 284 -16.00 17.45 19.90
CA ILE A 284 -17.02 16.59 19.24
C ILE A 284 -16.70 15.09 19.44
N ARG A 285 -15.42 14.70 19.51
CA ARG A 285 -15.01 13.30 19.74
C ARG A 285 -15.14 12.83 21.20
N ARG A 286 -15.57 13.69 22.12
CA ARG A 286 -15.72 13.39 23.56
C ARG A 286 -17.17 13.44 24.02
N GLN A 287 -18.15 13.44 23.12
CA GLN A 287 -19.49 13.06 23.53
C GLN A 287 -19.50 11.53 23.65
N PRO A 288 -19.55 10.96 24.88
CA PRO A 288 -19.98 9.58 25.02
C PRO A 288 -21.36 9.48 24.36
N LEU A 289 -21.53 8.50 23.49
CA LEU A 289 -22.86 8.05 23.14
C LEU A 289 -23.42 7.47 24.44
N ASP A 290 -24.31 8.22 25.10
CA ASP A 290 -25.21 7.67 26.11
C ASP A 290 -26.14 6.72 25.36
N ILE A 291 -25.69 5.46 25.22
CA ILE A 291 -26.56 4.35 24.90
C ILE A 291 -27.32 4.10 26.18
N GLU A 292 -28.62 4.40 26.17
CA GLU A 292 -29.57 3.94 27.18
C GLU A 292 -29.44 2.42 27.29
N ASP A 293 -28.73 1.97 28.33
CA ASP A 293 -28.78 0.61 28.82
C ASP A 293 -30.21 0.38 29.34
N GLY A 294 -31.03 -0.24 28.50
CA GLY A 294 -32.34 -0.72 28.87
C GLY A 294 -32.24 -1.74 30.00
N ASP A 295 -33.05 -1.51 31.02
CA ASP A 295 -33.18 -2.28 32.24
C ASP A 295 -33.30 -3.79 31.96
N ALA A 296 -32.22 -4.54 32.24
CA ALA A 296 -32.24 -5.99 32.32
C ALA A 296 -32.29 -6.40 33.80
N GLU A 297 -33.52 -6.64 34.21
CA GLU A 297 -34.01 -7.23 35.45
C GLU A 297 -33.14 -8.43 35.91
N THR A 298 -32.59 -8.30 37.12
CA THR A 298 -31.82 -9.32 37.81
C THR A 298 -32.73 -10.47 38.27
N ALA A 299 -32.69 -11.59 37.55
CA ALA A 299 -33.16 -12.87 38.06
C ALA A 299 -31.99 -13.62 38.72
N ASN A 300 -32.09 -13.73 40.04
CA ASN A 300 -31.45 -14.75 40.87
C ASN A 300 -31.66 -16.13 40.25
N ASP A 301 -30.60 -16.90 40.05
CA ASP A 301 -30.68 -18.34 40.29
C ASP A 301 -29.33 -18.91 40.71
N THR A 302 -29.32 -19.38 41.94
CA THR A 302 -28.39 -20.33 42.52
C THR A 302 -28.56 -21.67 41.83
N ASP A 303 -27.50 -22.25 41.25
CA ASP A 303 -27.38 -23.71 41.29
C ASP A 303 -25.92 -24.18 41.28
N ASP A 304 -25.76 -25.26 42.01
CA ASP A 304 -24.60 -25.87 42.60
C ASP A 304 -24.02 -26.97 41.70
N GLY A 305 -22.78 -27.36 41.98
CA GLY A 305 -22.30 -28.74 41.84
C GLY A 305 -22.38 -29.44 40.48
N GLY A 306 -21.25 -29.52 39.78
CA GLY A 306 -21.08 -30.57 38.79
C GLY A 306 -19.87 -30.43 37.87
N ARG A 307 -18.65 -30.64 38.39
CA ARG A 307 -17.50 -31.01 37.53
C ARG A 307 -17.71 -32.44 37.03
N GLY A 308 -18.57 -32.58 36.04
CA GLY A 308 -18.56 -33.73 35.15
C GLY A 308 -17.47 -33.50 34.10
N ASP A 309 -16.54 -34.44 34.00
CA ASP A 309 -15.60 -34.54 32.89
C ASP A 309 -16.41 -34.68 31.59
N LYS A 310 -16.76 -33.54 30.97
CA LYS A 310 -17.34 -33.52 29.64
C LYS A 310 -16.24 -33.96 28.68
N GLN A 311 -16.35 -35.21 28.24
CA GLN A 311 -15.58 -35.75 27.13
C GLN A 311 -15.60 -34.72 25.99
N PRO A 312 -14.44 -34.24 25.51
CA PRO A 312 -14.39 -33.21 24.49
C PRO A 312 -15.19 -33.67 23.29
N SER A 313 -16.06 -32.79 22.77
CA SER A 313 -16.88 -33.11 21.61
C SER A 313 -15.95 -33.54 20.46
N SER A 314 -16.44 -34.45 19.61
CA SER A 314 -15.73 -34.89 18.40
C SER A 314 -15.22 -33.69 17.59
N TRP A 315 -15.98 -32.59 17.59
CA TRP A 315 -15.64 -31.37 16.90
C TRP A 315 -14.63 -30.48 17.64
N ASP A 316 -14.53 -30.49 18.97
CA ASP A 316 -13.45 -29.78 19.67
C ASP A 316 -12.08 -30.42 19.40
N ALA A 317 -12.05 -31.75 19.34
CA ALA A 317 -10.86 -32.50 18.91
C ALA A 317 -10.50 -32.20 17.45
N LEU A 318 -11.52 -32.03 16.59
CA LEU A 318 -11.34 -31.57 15.22
C LEU A 318 -10.76 -30.15 15.22
N ARG A 319 -11.42 -29.16 15.88
CA ARG A 319 -11.03 -27.74 15.97
C ARG A 319 -9.57 -27.55 16.40
N GLN A 320 -9.11 -28.28 17.42
CA GLN A 320 -7.72 -28.20 17.88
C GLN A 320 -6.69 -28.73 16.86
N ARG A 321 -7.12 -29.53 15.88
CA ARG A 321 -6.29 -30.00 14.75
C ARG A 321 -6.43 -29.13 13.49
N ILE A 322 -7.59 -28.49 13.27
CA ILE A 322 -7.87 -27.66 12.07
C ILE A 322 -7.09 -26.36 12.06
N VAL A 323 -6.85 -25.76 13.23
CA VAL A 323 -5.96 -24.59 13.32
C VAL A 323 -4.56 -25.15 13.50
N PRO A 324 -3.74 -25.32 12.42
CA PRO A 324 -2.34 -25.61 12.65
C PRO A 324 -1.83 -24.44 13.50
N ARG A 325 -1.42 -24.75 14.72
CA ARG A 325 -0.62 -23.85 15.54
C ARG A 325 0.69 -23.71 14.78
N LYS A 326 0.70 -22.89 13.73
CA LYS A 326 1.89 -22.43 13.05
C LYS A 326 2.60 -21.60 14.09
N ASN A 327 3.46 -22.26 14.87
CA ASN A 327 4.60 -21.66 15.52
C ASN A 327 5.47 -21.07 14.40
N HIS A 328 5.04 -19.93 13.85
CA HIS A 328 5.68 -19.25 12.72
C HIS A 328 6.53 -18.05 13.18
N SER A 329 6.83 -17.92 14.47
CA SER A 329 7.73 -16.87 14.97
C SER A 329 9.18 -17.31 15.23
N SER A 330 9.53 -18.60 15.12
CA SER A 330 10.90 -19.05 15.45
C SER A 330 11.67 -19.80 14.36
N THR A 331 11.06 -20.23 13.25
CA THR A 331 11.75 -21.06 12.23
C THR A 331 11.91 -20.41 10.85
N LEU A 332 11.25 -19.29 10.56
CA LEU A 332 11.42 -18.59 9.27
C LEU A 332 12.81 -17.92 9.11
N GLY A 333 13.54 -17.66 10.19
CA GLY A 333 14.89 -17.08 10.12
C GLY A 333 16.00 -18.07 9.74
N ALA A 334 15.81 -19.37 10.02
CA ALA A 334 16.85 -20.38 9.81
C ALA A 334 16.73 -21.08 8.43
N ALA A 335 15.50 -21.41 8.01
CA ALA A 335 15.24 -22.15 6.78
C ALA A 335 15.51 -21.31 5.50
N ASP A 336 15.20 -20.02 5.50
CA ASP A 336 15.51 -19.14 4.36
C ASP A 336 17.01 -18.94 4.16
N SER A 337 17.81 -19.02 5.23
CA SER A 337 19.28 -18.90 5.15
C SER A 337 19.95 -20.14 4.57
N GLU A 338 19.37 -21.33 4.77
CA GLU A 338 19.84 -22.61 4.21
C GLU A 338 19.45 -22.75 2.73
N ILE A 339 18.22 -22.36 2.37
CA ILE A 339 17.74 -22.38 0.97
C ILE A 339 18.51 -21.38 0.10
N LEU A 340 18.85 -20.19 0.62
CA LEU A 340 19.73 -19.23 -0.06
C LEU A 340 21.20 -19.69 -0.16
N LYS A 341 21.68 -20.52 0.78
CA LYS A 341 23.02 -21.13 0.71
C LYS A 341 23.08 -22.29 -0.29
N MET A 342 22.01 -23.07 -0.42
CA MET A 342 21.92 -24.14 -1.42
C MET A 342 21.73 -23.58 -2.84
N ALA A 343 20.93 -22.51 -3.01
CA ALA A 343 20.78 -21.84 -4.31
C ALA A 343 22.06 -21.16 -4.82
N ARG A 344 22.98 -20.77 -3.93
CA ARG A 344 24.32 -20.29 -4.34
C ARG A 344 25.29 -21.39 -4.77
N LYS A 345 25.06 -22.65 -4.36
CA LYS A 345 25.94 -23.78 -4.68
C LYS A 345 25.60 -24.47 -6.00
N THR A 346 24.40 -24.27 -6.54
CA THR A 346 23.92 -24.91 -7.77
C THR A 346 23.82 -23.98 -8.98
N ALA A 347 24.20 -22.71 -8.84
CA ALA A 347 24.27 -21.78 -9.97
C ALA A 347 25.50 -22.12 -10.85
N PRO A 348 25.33 -22.38 -12.16
CA PRO A 348 26.45 -22.59 -13.07
C PRO A 348 27.31 -21.33 -13.16
N PRO A 349 28.63 -21.46 -13.40
CA PRO A 349 29.53 -20.31 -13.51
C PRO A 349 29.04 -19.39 -14.63
N ARG A 350 28.85 -18.11 -14.29
CA ARG A 350 28.55 -17.04 -15.25
C ARG A 350 29.65 -17.00 -16.30
N SER A 351 29.32 -17.42 -17.52
CA SER A 351 30.16 -17.21 -18.70
C SER A 351 30.34 -15.71 -18.92
N ASN A 352 31.59 -15.28 -18.93
CA ASN A 352 31.97 -13.91 -19.27
C ASN A 352 31.57 -13.56 -20.70
N GLY A 353 30.99 -12.36 -20.87
CA GLY A 353 31.13 -11.52 -22.05
C GLY A 353 30.61 -12.06 -23.38
N VAL A 354 29.36 -11.73 -23.72
CA VAL A 354 28.98 -11.57 -25.12
C VAL A 354 28.52 -10.12 -25.30
N ALA A 355 29.31 -9.39 -26.08
CA ALA A 355 29.03 -8.04 -26.51
C ALA A 355 27.73 -8.01 -27.31
N TRP A 356 26.78 -7.18 -26.90
CA TRP A 356 25.60 -6.88 -27.70
C TRP A 356 26.02 -5.90 -28.80
N GLY A 357 26.17 -6.44 -30.02
CA GLY A 357 26.27 -5.66 -31.24
C GLY A 357 24.91 -5.10 -31.63
N GLU A 358 24.88 -3.80 -31.90
CA GLU A 358 23.81 -3.11 -32.62
C GLU A 358 23.66 -3.71 -34.02
N GLY A 359 22.45 -4.11 -34.41
CA GLY A 359 22.22 -4.62 -35.76
C GLY A 359 20.79 -5.01 -36.08
N ALA A 360 20.16 -4.19 -36.91
CA ALA A 360 19.08 -4.51 -37.85
C ALA A 360 17.68 -4.81 -37.29
N MET A 361 16.89 -3.74 -37.16
CA MET A 361 15.43 -3.78 -37.22
C MET A 361 15.02 -4.16 -38.65
N LYS A 362 14.67 -5.43 -38.87
CA LYS A 362 14.05 -5.92 -40.11
C LYS A 362 12.53 -5.93 -39.92
N THR A 363 11.84 -5.22 -40.80
CA THR A 363 10.40 -5.17 -40.95
C THR A 363 9.81 -6.56 -41.20
N ILE A 364 8.73 -6.88 -40.49
CA ILE A 364 7.91 -8.09 -40.69
C ILE A 364 6.85 -7.73 -41.76
N PRO A 365 6.64 -8.55 -42.81
CA PRO A 365 5.57 -8.32 -43.77
C PRO A 365 4.21 -8.77 -43.19
N GLU A 366 3.19 -7.96 -43.43
CA GLU A 366 1.77 -8.29 -43.19
C GLU A 366 1.36 -9.47 -44.08
N GLU A 367 0.95 -10.58 -43.46
CA GLU A 367 0.34 -11.70 -44.15
C GLU A 367 -1.18 -11.69 -43.93
N ASN A 368 -1.91 -11.60 -45.05
CA ASN A 368 -3.36 -11.54 -45.15
C ASN A 368 -4.04 -12.82 -44.62
N VAL A 369 -4.85 -12.69 -43.57
CA VAL A 369 -5.78 -13.75 -43.14
C VAL A 369 -7.08 -13.61 -43.93
N ASN A 370 -7.26 -14.51 -44.89
CA ASN A 370 -8.47 -14.69 -45.67
C ASN A 370 -9.43 -15.62 -44.92
N VAL A 371 -10.53 -15.08 -44.39
CA VAL A 371 -11.59 -15.86 -43.73
C VAL A 371 -12.53 -16.39 -44.81
N LYS A 372 -12.51 -17.70 -45.04
CA LYS A 372 -13.56 -18.42 -45.77
C LYS A 372 -14.51 -19.07 -44.78
N ALA A 373 -15.79 -18.72 -44.91
CA ALA A 373 -16.91 -19.38 -44.29
C ALA A 373 -17.10 -20.80 -44.84
N GLY A 374 -17.45 -21.71 -43.94
CA GLY A 374 -17.94 -23.06 -44.19
C GLY A 374 -18.77 -23.49 -43.00
#